data_AF-A0A382EXD1-F1
#
_entry.id   AF-A0A382EXD1-F1
#
_cell.length_a   1.000
_cell.length_b   1.000
_cell.length_c   1.000
_cell.angle_alpha   90.00
_cell.angle_beta   90.00
_cell.angle_gamma   90.00
#
_symmetry.space_group_name_H-M   'P 1'
#
loop_
_entity.id
_entity.type
_entity.pdbx_description
1 polymer ?
#
loop_
_entity_poly.entity_id
_entity_poly.type
_entity_poly.pdbx_seq_one_letter_code
_entity_poly.pdbx_strand_id
1 'polypeptide(L)' 'MNKKQLVAKLAVSLNQSKADAERTFDTITNAILDALKGDDNVKIAGFGTYKVAKRKARIGRNPRTGEQIQIS' A
#
# COMPACT_ATOMS: atom_id res chain seq x y z
N MET A 1 -14.53 -0.32 0.20
CA MET A 1 -14.02 -0.91 -1.06
C MET A 1 -12.80 -1.75 -0.72
N ASN A 2 -12.78 -3.04 -1.06
CA ASN A 2 -11.63 -3.94 -0.83
C ASN A 2 -11.00 -4.39 -2.18
N LYS A 3 -9.89 -5.15 -2.13
CA LYS A 3 -9.19 -5.64 -3.34
C LYS A 3 -10.14 -6.30 -4.35
N LYS A 4 -11.00 -7.23 -3.90
CA LYS A 4 -11.92 -7.97 -4.76
C LYS A 4 -12.90 -7.03 -5.49
N GLN A 5 -13.41 -6.02 -4.79
CA GLN A 5 -14.33 -5.04 -5.38
C GLN A 5 -13.60 -4.12 -6.38
N LEU A 6 -12.34 -3.76 -6.11
CA LEU A 6 -11.52 -2.98 -7.04
C LEU A 6 -11.23 -3.77 -8.33
N VAL A 7 -10.79 -5.03 -8.21
CA VAL A 7 -10.52 -5.92 -9.35
C VAL A 7 -11.78 -6.13 -10.19
N ALA A 8 -12.94 -6.35 -9.56
CA ALA A 8 -14.20 -6.49 -10.28
C ALA A 8 -14.56 -5.24 -11.09
N LYS A 9 -14.41 -4.05 -10.50
CA LYS A 9 -14.60 -2.79 -11.23
C LYS A 9 -13.61 -2.63 -12.37
N LEU A 10 -12.35 -2.98 -12.15
CA LEU A 10 -11.26 -2.85 -13.12
C LEU A 10 -11.48 -3.77 -14.34
N ALA A 11 -11.93 -5.01 -14.10
CA ALA A 11 -12.32 -5.96 -15.15
C ALA A 11 -13.45 -5.41 -16.04
N VAL A 12 -14.50 -4.85 -15.42
CA VAL A 12 -15.63 -4.25 -16.16
C VAL A 12 -15.20 -2.99 -16.92
N SER A 13 -14.46 -2.09 -16.27
CA SER A 13 -14.07 -0.80 -16.86
C SER A 13 -13.07 -0.95 -18.02
N LEU A 14 -12.18 -1.95 -17.96
CA LEU A 14 -11.17 -2.19 -19.00
C LEU A 14 -11.57 -3.30 -19.99
N ASN A 15 -12.77 -3.88 -19.84
CA ASN A 15 -13.22 -5.04 -20.61
C ASN A 15 -12.18 -6.18 -20.63
N GLN A 16 -11.62 -6.46 -19.46
CA GLN A 16 -10.59 -7.47 -19.26
C GLN A 16 -11.16 -8.68 -18.51
N SER A 17 -10.51 -9.84 -18.66
CA SER A 17 -10.85 -10.98 -17.80
C SER A 17 -10.55 -10.63 -16.34
N LYS A 18 -11.27 -11.26 -15.41
CA LYS A 18 -11.01 -11.06 -13.97
C LYS A 18 -9.57 -11.42 -13.60
N ALA A 19 -8.99 -12.43 -14.27
CA ALA A 19 -7.61 -12.83 -14.05
C ALA A 19 -6.63 -11.74 -14.51
N ASP A 20 -6.86 -11.12 -15.68
CA ASP A 20 -6.02 -10.04 -16.18
C ASP A 20 -6.15 -8.77 -15.32
N ALA A 21 -7.35 -8.46 -14.86
CA ALA A 21 -7.59 -7.34 -13.95
C ALA A 21 -6.89 -7.54 -12.59
N GLU A 22 -6.89 -8.77 -12.07
CA GLU A 22 -6.17 -9.10 -10.84
C GLU A 22 -4.66 -8.99 -11.03
N ARG A 23 -4.10 -9.54 -12.12
CA ARG A 23 -2.68 -9.39 -12.45
C ARG A 23 -2.29 -7.92 -12.63
N THR A 24 -3.14 -7.12 -13.28
CA THR A 24 -2.91 -5.68 -13.48
C THR A 24 -2.86 -4.95 -12.15
N PHE A 25 -3.84 -5.18 -11.28
CA PHE A 25 -3.87 -4.58 -9.94
C PHE A 25 -2.63 -4.96 -9.13
N ASP A 26 -2.29 -6.25 -9.11
CA ASP A 26 -1.15 -6.76 -8.35
C ASP A 26 0.18 -6.19 -8.87
N THR A 27 0.33 -6.11 -10.19
CA THR A 27 1.52 -5.52 -10.83
C THR A 27 1.70 -4.06 -10.44
N ILE A 28 0.63 -3.26 -10.46
CA ILE A 28 0.69 -1.84 -10.05
C ILE A 28 1.08 -1.73 -8.58
N THR A 29 0.45 -2.51 -7.70
CA THR A 29 0.77 -2.46 -6.27
C THR A 29 2.20 -2.90 -5.97
N ASN A 30 2.69 -3.94 -6.67
CA ASN A 30 4.06 -4.43 -6.51
C ASN A 30 5.08 -3.40 -7.01
N ALA A 31 4.84 -2.77 -8.16
CA ALA A 31 5.73 -1.73 -8.67
C ALA A 31 5.85 -0.55 -7.70
N ILE A 32 4.74 -0.13 -7.07
CA ILE A 32 4.76 0.91 -6.03
C ILE A 32 5.57 0.42 -4.81
N LEU A 33 5.33 -0.81 -4.34
CA LEU A 33 6.04 -1.37 -3.19
C LEU A 33 7.54 -1.50 -3.44
N ASP A 34 7.95 -1.93 -4.64
CA ASP A 34 9.36 -2.12 -4.97
C ASP A 34 10.12 -0.78 -5.06
N ALA A 35 9.49 0.25 -5.63
CA ALA A 35 10.04 1.61 -5.56
C ALA A 35 10.18 2.08 -4.10
N LEU A 36 9.16 1.88 -3.26
CA LEU A 36 9.23 2.26 -1.85
C LEU A 36 10.32 1.48 -1.08
N LYS A 37 10.58 0.21 -1.38
CA LYS A 37 11.69 -0.55 -0.78
C LYS A 37 13.05 0.08 -1.10
N GLY A 38 13.18 0.70 -2.28
CA GLY A 38 14.35 1.46 -2.70
C GLY A 38 14.48 2.85 -2.05
N ASP A 39 13.56 3.22 -1.16
CA ASP A 39 13.44 4.58 -0.59
C ASP A 39 13.04 5.65 -1.63
N ASP A 40 12.54 5.22 -2.80
CA ASP A 40 12.06 6.11 -3.86
C ASP A 40 10.67 6.67 -3.54
N ASN A 41 10.39 7.87 -4.07
CA ASN A 41 9.08 8.50 -3.96
C ASN A 41 8.25 8.24 -5.22
N VAL A 42 7.07 7.66 -5.07
CA VAL A 42 6.14 7.42 -6.18
C VAL A 42 5.08 8.51 -6.23
N LYS A 43 5.03 9.28 -7.31
CA LYS A 43 4.03 10.33 -7.53
C LYS A 43 3.07 9.92 -8.65
N ILE A 44 1.78 9.80 -8.31
CA ILE A 44 0.71 9.48 -9.27
C ILE A 44 -0.25 10.67 -9.28
N ALA A 45 -0.25 11.44 -10.37
CA ALA A 45 -1.10 12.61 -10.52
C ALA A 45 -2.59 12.24 -10.37
N GLY A 46 -3.33 13.03 -9.60
CA GLY A 46 -4.75 12.76 -9.33
C GLY A 46 -5.03 11.65 -8.29
N PHE A 47 -4.01 10.95 -7.80
CA PHE A 47 -4.17 9.90 -6.79
C PHE A 47 -3.39 10.21 -5.51
N GLY A 48 -2.09 10.52 -5.63
CA GLY A 48 -1.29 10.90 -4.46
C GLY A 48 0.21 10.73 -4.64
N THR A 49 0.93 10.99 -3.55
CA THR A 49 2.37 10.75 -3.44
C THR A 49 2.62 9.72 -2.33
N TYR A 50 3.34 8.66 -2.67
CA TYR A 50 3.73 7.58 -1.76
C TYR A 50 5.22 7.73 -1.46
N LYS A 51 5.58 7.63 -0.18
CA LYS A 51 6.95 7.70 0.30
C LYS A 51 7.15 6.89 1.56
N VAL A 52 8.36 6.40 1.78
CA VAL A 52 8.74 5.78 3.06
C VAL A 52 8.86 6.87 4.12
N ALA A 53 8.11 6.71 5.21
CA ALA A 53 8.20 7.61 6.35
C ALA A 53 9.14 7.01 7.41
N LYS A 54 10.38 7.50 7.47
CA LYS A 54 11.31 7.15 8.56
C LYS A 54 10.82 7.80 9.86
N ARG A 55 10.44 6.98 10.83
CA ARG A 55 9.99 7.42 12.15
C ARG A 55 11.13 7.29 13.14
N LYS A 56 11.34 8.30 13.98
CA LYS A 56 12.31 8.22 15.08
C LYS A 56 11.77 7.29 16.16
N ALA A 57 12.69 6.69 16.91
CA ALA A 57 12.35 5.92 18.08
C ALA A 57 11.52 6.77 19.05
N ARG A 58 10.43 6.21 19.58
CA ARG A 58 9.55 6.88 20.55
C ARG A 58 9.09 5.90 21.62
N ILE A 59 8.74 6.43 22.78
CA ILE A 59 8.16 5.62 23.84
C ILE A 59 6.66 5.45 23.55
N GLY A 60 6.24 4.21 23.39
CA GLY A 60 4.84 3.79 23.37
C GLY A 60 4.42 3.14 24.68
N ARG A 61 3.17 2.70 24.74
CA ARG A 61 2.68 1.85 25.83
C ARG A 61 2.07 0.58 25.26
N ASN A 62 2.34 -0.54 25.92
CA ASN A 62 1.67 -1.80 25.61
C ASN A 62 0.16 -1.64 25.90
N PRO A 63 -0.74 -1.82 24.92
CA PRO A 63 -2.18 -1.67 25.16
C PRO A 63 -2.77 -2.67 26.16
N ARG A 64 -2.11 -3.81 26.38
CA ARG A 64 -2.60 -4.88 27.27
C ARG A 64 -2.06 -4.75 28.71
N THR A 65 -0.82 -4.30 28.90
CA THR A 65 -0.16 -4.22 30.21
C THR A 65 0.04 -2.78 30.71
N GLY A 66 -0.03 -1.79 29.84
CA GLY A 66 0.22 -0.38 30.16
C GLY A 66 1.70 0.00 30.31
N GLU A 67 2.60 -0.98 30.27
CA GLU A 67 4.05 -0.77 30.39
C GLU A 67 4.61 0.06 29.24
N GLN A 68 5.62 0.88 29.55
CA GLN A 68 6.33 1.65 28.54
C GLN A 68 7.16 0.70 27.66
N ILE A 69 6.99 0.84 26.34
CA ILE A 69 7.76 0.09 25.35
C ILE A 69 8.48 1.07 24.43
N GLN A 70 9.71 0.78 24.08
CA GLN A 70 10.41 1.53 23.03
C GLN A 70 9.91 1.06 21.66
N ILE A 71 9.33 1.97 20.89
CA ILE A 71 8.98 1.76 19.49
C ILE A 71 10.14 2.29 18.65
N SER A 72 11.00 1.38 18.20
CA SER A 72 12.04 1.62 17.19
C SER A 72 11.50 1.39 15.79
#